data_AF-A0AAU2IP54-F1
#
_entry.id   AF-A0AAU2IP54-F1
#
_cell.length_a   1.000
_cell.length_b   1.000
_cell.length_c   1.000
_cell.angle_alpha   90.00
_cell.angle_beta   90.00
_cell.angle_gamma   90.00
#
_symmetry.space_group_name_H-M   'P 1'
#
loop_
_entity.id
_entity.type
_entity.pdbx_description
1 polymer ?
#
loop_
_entity_poly.entity_id
_entity_poly.type
_entity_poly.pdbx_seq_one_letter_code
_entity_poly.pdbx_strand_id
1 'polypeptide(L)'
;MPVLRHTTNPLGAPSTRVRLTVLGATVAAAAALLPVASASAAEPGAGGYADPSYASACTFHRYGEGETPPLSLFSADPLCVEYAKRDITVTNGGAARFLLAEPARFAIAVPACRYWQLDHWSVQATPGGTELVGWDGSYWFDKAEGSAAARVRNITVAGQPARAEEAAKVIRPYDVRLADALVRDAAGVKVRLPVSGLC
;
A
#
# COMPACT_ATOMS: atom_id res chain seq x y z
N MET A 1 0.81 55.57 -32.81
CA MET A 1 2.26 55.37 -32.57
C MET A 1 2.89 56.74 -32.34
N PRO A 2 3.67 56.88 -31.26
CA PRO A 2 5.11 56.98 -31.48
C PRO A 2 5.91 56.08 -30.54
N VAL A 3 6.89 55.43 -31.15
CA VAL A 3 8.03 54.75 -30.55
C VAL A 3 9.03 55.81 -30.09
N LEU A 4 9.47 55.77 -28.84
CA LEU A 4 10.69 56.42 -28.34
C LEU A 4 11.08 55.78 -27.02
N ARG A 5 12.34 55.49 -26.69
CA ARG A 5 13.61 55.26 -27.38
C ARG A 5 14.49 54.68 -26.28
N HIS A 6 15.31 53.69 -26.60
CA HIS A 6 16.37 53.24 -25.70
C HIS A 6 17.34 54.38 -25.40
N THR A 7 17.68 54.55 -24.12
CA THR A 7 18.95 55.15 -23.70
C THR A 7 19.61 54.23 -22.68
N THR A 8 20.67 53.58 -23.15
CA THR A 8 21.72 52.89 -22.40
C THR A 8 22.62 53.90 -21.70
N ASN A 9 23.12 53.57 -20.51
CA ASN A 9 24.47 53.89 -19.98
C ASN A 9 24.61 53.38 -18.52
N PRO A 10 25.83 53.21 -17.96
CA PRO A 10 26.81 52.22 -18.37
C PRO A 10 27.35 51.41 -17.17
N LEU A 11 28.16 50.41 -17.52
CA LEU A 11 29.04 49.55 -16.74
C LEU A 11 29.56 50.11 -15.39
N GLY A 12 29.33 49.35 -14.33
CA GLY A 12 30.03 49.44 -13.05
C GLY A 12 30.48 48.05 -12.57
N ALA A 13 31.75 47.74 -12.90
CA ALA A 13 32.74 46.81 -12.32
C ALA A 13 32.36 45.44 -11.69
N PRO A 14 33.25 44.43 -11.81
CA PRO A 14 32.94 43.02 -11.58
C PRO A 14 33.25 42.55 -10.16
N SER A 15 32.27 41.97 -9.45
CA SER A 15 32.53 41.24 -8.20
C SER A 15 32.78 39.76 -8.49
N THR A 16 34.06 39.40 -8.49
CA THR A 16 34.64 38.16 -7.95
C THR A 16 33.89 36.86 -8.24
N ARG A 17 34.26 36.21 -9.37
CA ARG A 17 33.92 34.80 -9.62
C ARG A 17 34.66 33.92 -8.60
N VAL A 18 33.93 33.43 -7.60
CA VAL A 18 34.41 32.35 -6.73
C VAL A 18 34.55 31.09 -7.59
N ARG A 19 35.79 30.73 -7.92
CA ARG A 19 36.12 29.43 -8.53
C ARG A 19 35.97 28.38 -7.44
N LEU A 20 34.86 27.66 -7.44
CA LEU A 20 34.71 26.45 -6.62
C LEU A 20 35.46 25.31 -7.33
N THR A 21 36.74 25.15 -6.98
CA THR A 21 37.52 23.94 -7.30
C THR A 21 36.89 22.75 -6.59
N VAL A 22 36.20 21.89 -7.34
CA VAL A 22 35.74 20.58 -6.87
C VAL A 22 36.97 19.69 -6.76
N LEU A 23 37.60 19.67 -5.59
CA LEU A 23 38.53 18.62 -5.19
C LEU A 23 37.72 17.39 -4.80
N GLY A 24 38.04 16.28 -5.45
CA GLY A 24 37.41 14.99 -5.23
C GLY A 24 37.60 14.48 -3.80
N ALA A 25 36.54 13.86 -3.29
CA ALA A 25 36.58 12.94 -2.18
C ALA A 25 35.89 11.65 -2.63
N THR A 26 36.65 10.79 -3.32
CA THR A 26 36.32 9.37 -3.47
C THR A 26 36.62 8.68 -2.16
N VAL A 27 35.61 8.43 -1.33
CA VAL A 27 35.74 7.49 -0.20
C VAL A 27 34.47 6.65 -0.06
N ALA A 28 34.69 5.35 -0.27
CA ALA A 28 34.02 4.18 0.29
C ALA A 28 32.56 3.86 -0.09
N ALA A 29 32.39 2.73 -0.78
CA ALA A 29 31.86 1.53 -0.10
C ALA A 29 32.03 0.29 -0.98
N ALA A 30 32.91 -0.61 -0.55
CA ALA A 30 32.98 -1.99 -1.01
C ALA A 30 31.73 -2.76 -0.50
N ALA A 31 30.57 -2.50 -1.10
CA ALA A 31 29.31 -3.21 -0.80
C ALA A 31 28.91 -4.22 -1.88
N ALA A 32 29.73 -4.38 -2.93
CA ALA A 32 29.49 -5.38 -3.96
C ALA A 32 30.22 -6.67 -3.57
N LEU A 33 29.56 -7.57 -2.80
CA LEU A 33 29.80 -9.03 -2.80
C LEU A 33 28.91 -9.79 -1.79
N LEU A 34 27.78 -9.22 -1.33
CA LEU A 34 26.75 -10.06 -0.70
C LEU A 34 25.96 -10.77 -1.79
N PRO A 35 25.88 -12.11 -1.81
CA PRO A 35 24.90 -12.78 -2.65
C PRO A 35 23.53 -12.36 -2.15
N VAL A 36 22.81 -11.59 -2.96
CA VAL A 36 21.37 -11.45 -2.80
C VAL A 36 20.83 -12.87 -3.06
N ALA A 37 20.56 -13.61 -2.00
CA ALA A 37 19.76 -14.80 -2.10
C ALA A 37 18.42 -14.33 -2.68
N SER A 38 18.17 -14.65 -3.94
CA SER A 38 16.85 -14.54 -4.54
C SER A 38 15.94 -15.43 -3.71
N ALA A 39 15.27 -14.85 -2.71
CA ALA A 39 14.16 -15.51 -2.04
C ALA A 39 13.13 -15.74 -3.15
N SER A 40 13.04 -16.99 -3.61
CA SER A 40 11.94 -17.41 -4.46
C SER A 40 10.68 -17.13 -3.66
N ALA A 41 9.90 -16.13 -4.07
CA ALA A 41 8.62 -15.86 -3.45
C ALA A 41 7.82 -17.15 -3.56
N ALA A 42 7.47 -17.76 -2.42
CA ALA A 42 6.63 -18.94 -2.43
C ALA A 42 5.34 -18.58 -3.18
N GLU A 43 5.03 -19.35 -4.24
CA GLU A 43 3.76 -19.23 -4.96
C GLU A 43 2.64 -19.34 -3.92
N PRO A 44 1.81 -18.30 -3.76
CA PRO A 44 0.78 -18.33 -2.75
C PRO A 44 -0.24 -19.42 -3.07
N GLY A 45 -0.43 -20.38 -2.17
CA GLY A 45 -1.42 -21.43 -2.35
C GLY A 45 -2.84 -20.84 -2.39
N ALA A 46 -3.67 -21.29 -3.33
CA ALA A 46 -5.10 -20.97 -3.32
C ALA A 46 -5.79 -21.75 -2.19
N GLY A 47 -6.63 -21.07 -1.43
CA GLY A 47 -7.20 -21.59 -0.18
C GLY A 47 -6.30 -21.35 1.04
N GLY A 48 -6.72 -21.88 2.19
CA GLY A 48 -5.88 -21.92 3.40
C GLY A 48 -5.85 -20.64 4.24
N TYR A 49 -6.62 -19.61 3.89
CA TYR A 49 -6.88 -18.51 4.81
C TYR A 49 -7.72 -19.01 6.00
N ALA A 50 -7.20 -18.79 7.20
CA ALA A 50 -7.95 -18.78 8.45
C ALA A 50 -7.58 -17.48 9.16
N ASP A 51 -8.44 -16.99 10.06
CA ASP A 51 -8.05 -15.89 10.94
C ASP A 51 -6.81 -16.29 11.78
N PRO A 52 -5.95 -15.33 12.16
CA PRO A 52 -4.67 -15.65 12.78
C PRO A 52 -4.86 -16.31 14.16
N SER A 53 -3.89 -17.12 14.59
CA SER A 53 -3.91 -17.79 15.91
C SER A 53 -4.06 -16.81 17.08
N TYR A 54 -3.54 -15.58 16.92
CA TYR A 54 -3.61 -14.49 17.89
C TYR A 54 -4.89 -13.63 17.77
N ALA A 55 -5.88 -14.02 16.96
CA ALA A 55 -7.10 -13.24 16.74
C ALA A 55 -7.84 -12.84 18.03
N SER A 56 -7.86 -13.71 19.04
CA SER A 56 -8.49 -13.44 20.33
C SER A 56 -7.79 -12.35 21.16
N ALA A 57 -6.53 -12.04 20.86
CA ALA A 57 -5.76 -10.97 21.49
C ALA A 57 -5.88 -9.62 20.76
N CYS A 58 -6.55 -9.56 19.60
CA CYS A 58 -6.66 -8.35 18.82
C CYS A 58 -7.64 -7.33 19.42
N THR A 59 -7.15 -6.10 19.57
CA THR A 59 -8.00 -4.91 19.73
C THR A 59 -7.81 -4.04 18.48
N PHE A 60 -8.87 -3.87 17.70
CA PHE A 60 -8.78 -3.15 16.43
C PHE A 60 -8.72 -1.64 16.63
N HIS A 61 -7.66 -1.02 16.11
CA HIS A 61 -7.56 0.41 15.89
C HIS A 61 -8.27 0.76 14.58
N ARG A 62 -9.34 1.56 14.67
CA ARG A 62 -10.21 1.89 13.52
C ARG A 62 -9.84 3.24 12.95
N TYR A 63 -9.76 3.30 11.63
CA TYR A 63 -9.37 4.49 10.88
C TYR A 63 -10.36 4.78 9.77
N GLY A 64 -10.76 6.05 9.68
CA GLY A 64 -11.61 6.56 8.61
C GLY A 64 -10.88 6.74 7.28
N GLU A 65 -11.61 7.28 6.31
CA GLU A 65 -11.13 7.53 4.94
C GLU A 65 -9.89 8.43 4.93
N GLY A 66 -8.74 7.87 4.53
CA GLY A 66 -7.49 8.61 4.46
C GLY A 66 -6.90 9.04 5.80
N GLU A 67 -7.41 8.51 6.92
CA GLU A 67 -6.84 8.77 8.23
C GLU A 67 -5.46 8.12 8.36
N THR A 68 -4.53 8.89 8.92
CA THR A 68 -3.14 8.47 9.13
C THR A 68 -3.00 7.88 10.53
N PRO A 69 -2.60 6.62 10.67
CA PRO A 69 -2.42 6.03 11.99
C PRO A 69 -1.25 6.70 12.73
N PRO A 70 -1.35 6.88 14.07
CA PRO A 70 -0.27 7.48 14.83
C PRO A 70 0.93 6.55 14.89
N LEU A 71 2.13 7.11 14.67
CA LEU A 71 3.36 6.31 14.64
C LEU A 71 3.66 5.61 15.95
N SER A 72 3.14 6.08 17.10
CA SER A 72 3.30 5.45 18.41
C SER A 72 2.85 3.98 18.47
N LEU A 73 2.05 3.53 17.50
CA LEU A 73 1.62 2.13 17.38
C LEU A 73 2.71 1.18 16.87
N PHE A 74 3.91 1.65 16.52
CA PHE A 74 5.02 0.80 16.07
C PHE A 74 5.40 -0.29 17.08
N SER A 75 5.03 -0.15 18.35
CA SER A 75 5.33 -1.08 19.45
C SER A 75 4.17 -2.02 19.82
N ALA A 76 3.01 -1.89 19.16
CA ALA A 76 1.86 -2.75 19.44
C ALA A 76 2.09 -4.16 18.87
N ASP A 77 1.78 -5.19 19.66
CA ASP A 77 1.87 -6.59 19.23
C ASP A 77 0.82 -7.48 19.97
N PRO A 78 -0.14 -8.10 19.26
CA PRO A 78 -0.39 -7.93 17.83
C PRO A 78 -0.90 -6.52 17.51
N LEU A 79 -0.43 -5.94 16.41
CA LEU A 79 -0.99 -4.70 15.87
C LEU A 79 -2.20 -5.05 14.98
N CYS A 80 -3.40 -4.65 15.41
CA CYS A 80 -4.63 -4.94 14.68
C CYS A 80 -5.31 -3.65 14.24
N VAL A 81 -5.54 -3.49 12.94
CA VAL A 81 -6.06 -2.25 12.35
C VAL A 81 -7.22 -2.53 11.41
N GLU A 82 -8.15 -1.58 11.34
CA GLU A 82 -9.32 -1.64 10.48
C GLU A 82 -9.44 -0.31 9.72
N TYR A 83 -9.41 -0.36 8.39
CA TYR A 83 -9.47 0.83 7.54
C TYR A 83 -10.78 0.88 6.76
N ALA A 84 -11.50 1.99 6.89
CA ALA A 84 -12.54 2.36 5.94
C ALA A 84 -11.91 2.91 4.65
N LYS A 85 -12.24 2.29 3.52
CA LYS A 85 -11.82 2.67 2.16
C LYS A 85 -13.06 2.69 1.25
N ARG A 86 -14.15 3.23 1.78
CA ARG A 86 -15.49 3.23 1.19
C ARG A 86 -15.78 4.50 0.40
N ASP A 87 -14.95 5.53 0.50
CA ASP A 87 -15.15 6.81 -0.19
C ASP A 87 -14.08 7.03 -1.27
N ILE A 88 -13.80 5.99 -2.05
CA ILE A 88 -12.88 6.06 -3.18
C ILE A 88 -13.67 6.49 -4.42
N THR A 89 -13.64 7.80 -4.70
CA THR A 89 -14.28 8.35 -5.91
C THR A 89 -13.31 9.15 -6.75
N VAL A 90 -13.64 9.31 -8.04
CA VAL A 90 -12.87 10.14 -8.97
C VAL A 90 -12.91 11.62 -8.56
N THR A 91 -14.01 12.06 -7.94
CA THR A 91 -14.32 13.48 -7.75
C THR A 91 -13.87 14.03 -6.38
N ASN A 92 -13.65 13.17 -5.39
CA ASN A 92 -13.24 13.57 -4.04
C ASN A 92 -11.74 13.34 -3.76
N GLY A 93 -11.00 12.70 -4.66
CA GLY A 93 -9.60 12.35 -4.45
C GLY A 93 -9.37 11.30 -3.35
N GLY A 94 -10.37 10.46 -3.05
CA GLY A 94 -10.31 9.44 -2.00
C GLY A 94 -9.14 8.47 -2.16
N ALA A 95 -8.86 8.04 -3.40
CA ALA A 95 -7.68 7.24 -3.71
C ALA A 95 -6.38 7.96 -3.34
N ALA A 96 -6.25 9.25 -3.66
CA ALA A 96 -5.04 10.03 -3.34
C ALA A 96 -4.87 10.22 -1.83
N ARG A 97 -5.96 10.54 -1.10
CA ARG A 97 -5.94 10.63 0.37
C ARG A 97 -5.56 9.30 1.01
N PHE A 98 -6.07 8.20 0.47
CA PHE A 98 -5.69 6.86 0.91
C PHE A 98 -4.20 6.59 0.71
N LEU A 99 -3.64 6.90 -0.46
CA LEU A 99 -2.22 6.73 -0.79
C LEU A 99 -1.31 7.60 0.09
N LEU A 100 -1.71 8.84 0.39
CA LEU A 100 -0.93 9.75 1.26
C LEU A 100 -0.76 9.24 2.69
N ALA A 101 -1.67 8.40 3.17
CA ALA A 101 -1.58 7.77 4.49
C ALA A 101 -0.74 6.48 4.49
N GLU A 102 -0.43 5.90 3.33
CA GLU A 102 0.31 4.63 3.22
C GLU A 102 1.69 4.63 3.90
N PRO A 103 2.52 5.70 3.82
CA PRO A 103 3.81 5.69 4.50
C PRO A 103 3.71 5.41 6.00
N ALA A 104 2.70 5.96 6.68
CA ALA A 104 2.47 5.70 8.10
C ALA A 104 1.97 4.27 8.35
N ARG A 105 1.09 3.75 7.47
CA ARG A 105 0.62 2.36 7.56
C ARG A 105 1.78 1.36 7.44
N PHE A 106 2.70 1.60 6.50
CA PHE A 106 3.92 0.81 6.40
C PHE A 106 4.81 0.97 7.63
N ALA A 107 4.99 2.19 8.13
CA ALA A 107 5.84 2.47 9.28
C ALA A 107 5.40 1.75 10.56
N ILE A 108 4.09 1.51 10.75
CA ILE A 108 3.58 0.74 11.89
C ILE A 108 3.48 -0.76 11.62
N ALA A 109 3.17 -1.18 10.38
CA ALA A 109 2.98 -2.58 10.05
C ALA A 109 4.32 -3.32 9.93
N VAL A 110 5.29 -2.77 9.20
CA VAL A 110 6.58 -3.43 8.95
C VAL A 110 7.33 -3.83 10.22
N PRO A 111 7.41 -3.03 11.30
CA PRO A 111 8.12 -3.45 12.51
C PRO A 111 7.35 -4.45 13.39
N ALA A 112 6.02 -4.59 13.25
CA ALA A 112 5.23 -5.49 14.09
C ALA A 112 5.65 -6.96 13.92
N CYS A 113 5.55 -7.76 14.99
CA CYS A 113 5.77 -9.21 14.91
C CYS A 113 4.52 -9.93 14.41
N ARG A 114 3.36 -9.52 14.90
CA ARG A 114 2.04 -9.97 14.48
C ARG A 114 1.21 -8.77 14.06
N TYR A 115 0.61 -8.87 12.88
CA TYR A 115 -0.19 -7.79 12.30
C TYR A 115 -1.44 -8.34 11.64
N TRP A 116 -2.59 -7.76 11.94
CA TRP A 116 -3.85 -8.08 11.27
C TRP A 116 -4.57 -6.82 10.81
N GLN A 117 -4.80 -6.73 9.51
CA GLN A 117 -5.53 -5.65 8.87
C GLN A 117 -6.85 -6.15 8.32
N LEU A 118 -7.91 -5.38 8.59
CA LEU A 118 -9.19 -5.46 7.91
C LEU A 118 -9.38 -4.20 7.06
N ASP A 119 -9.87 -4.38 5.84
CA ASP A 119 -10.16 -3.29 4.92
C ASP A 119 -11.61 -3.37 4.42
N HIS A 120 -12.24 -2.21 4.26
CA HIS A 120 -13.57 -2.11 3.66
C HIS A 120 -13.53 -1.24 2.41
N TRP A 121 -13.54 -1.85 1.23
CA TRP A 121 -13.40 -1.17 -0.04
C TRP A 121 -14.75 -0.90 -0.69
N SER A 122 -14.92 0.33 -1.21
CA SER A 122 -15.99 0.71 -2.13
C SER A 122 -15.46 1.73 -3.12
N VAL A 123 -15.70 1.49 -4.40
CA VAL A 123 -15.38 2.42 -5.49
C VAL A 123 -16.68 2.96 -6.07
N GLN A 124 -16.79 4.28 -6.13
CA GLN A 124 -17.96 4.99 -6.64
C GLN A 124 -17.52 6.08 -7.63
N ALA A 125 -18.38 6.47 -8.56
CA ALA A 125 -18.08 7.59 -9.46
C ALA A 125 -18.09 8.94 -8.71
N THR A 126 -19.04 9.09 -7.78
CA THR A 126 -19.27 10.30 -6.98
C THR A 126 -19.60 9.93 -5.54
N PRO A 127 -19.30 10.80 -4.55
CA PRO A 127 -19.61 10.54 -3.15
C PRO A 127 -21.08 10.22 -2.93
N GLY A 128 -21.37 9.13 -2.22
CA GLY A 128 -22.73 8.68 -1.92
C GLY A 128 -23.48 8.08 -3.11
N GLY A 129 -22.81 7.91 -4.25
CA GLY A 129 -23.37 7.24 -5.42
C GLY A 129 -23.45 5.72 -5.24
N THR A 130 -24.03 5.05 -6.23
CA THR A 130 -24.02 3.58 -6.27
C THR A 130 -22.59 3.07 -6.33
N GLU A 131 -22.27 2.15 -5.42
CA GLU A 131 -21.02 1.39 -5.44
C GLU A 131 -20.88 0.62 -6.75
N LEU A 132 -19.82 0.93 -7.50
CA LEU A 132 -19.51 0.24 -8.75
C LEU A 132 -18.91 -1.14 -8.46
N VAL A 133 -18.00 -1.19 -7.49
CA VAL A 133 -17.39 -2.42 -6.97
C VAL A 133 -17.02 -2.21 -5.51
N GLY A 134 -17.21 -3.23 -4.68
CA GLY A 134 -16.81 -3.23 -3.28
C GLY A 134 -16.36 -4.61 -2.83
N TRP A 135 -15.58 -4.66 -1.76
CA TRP A 135 -15.14 -5.89 -1.11
C TRP A 135 -14.57 -5.61 0.28
N ASP A 136 -14.51 -6.64 1.12
CA ASP A 136 -13.76 -6.60 2.37
C ASP A 136 -12.46 -7.39 2.23
N GLY A 137 -11.34 -6.78 2.64
CA GLY A 137 -10.04 -7.41 2.71
C GLY A 137 -9.71 -7.85 4.13
N SER A 138 -9.02 -8.98 4.27
CA SER A 138 -8.42 -9.41 5.53
C SER A 138 -7.01 -9.92 5.27
N TYR A 139 -6.03 -9.35 5.95
CA TYR A 139 -4.60 -9.61 5.71
C TYR A 139 -3.89 -9.73 7.05
N TRP A 140 -3.15 -10.81 7.26
CA TRP A 140 -2.36 -10.93 8.47
C TRP A 140 -1.01 -11.59 8.21
N PHE A 141 -0.06 -11.30 9.09
CA PHE A 141 1.18 -12.06 9.19
C PHE A 141 1.52 -12.36 10.66
N ASP A 142 2.29 -13.42 10.83
CA ASP A 142 2.97 -13.81 12.06
C ASP A 142 4.42 -14.17 11.70
N LYS A 143 5.36 -13.32 12.12
CA LYS A 143 6.79 -13.52 11.83
C LYS A 143 7.46 -14.54 12.75
N ALA A 144 6.89 -14.80 13.92
CA ALA A 144 7.37 -15.84 14.85
C ALA A 144 6.98 -17.23 14.33
N GLU A 145 5.75 -17.38 13.85
CA GLU A 145 5.28 -18.62 13.22
C GLU A 145 5.74 -18.76 11.75
N GLY A 146 6.19 -17.66 11.13
CA GLY A 146 6.65 -17.62 9.75
C GLY A 146 5.51 -17.85 8.75
N SER A 147 4.36 -17.22 8.97
CA SER A 147 3.22 -17.35 8.06
C SER A 147 2.47 -16.05 7.84
N ALA A 148 1.82 -15.94 6.68
CA ALA A 148 0.92 -14.84 6.37
C ALA A 148 -0.25 -15.35 5.55
N ALA A 149 -1.38 -14.67 5.64
CA ALA A 149 -2.53 -14.98 4.81
C ALA A 149 -3.30 -13.72 4.41
N ALA A 150 -3.99 -13.81 3.29
CA ALA A 150 -4.85 -12.77 2.75
C ALA A 150 -6.15 -13.39 2.23
N ARG A 151 -7.26 -12.67 2.32
CA ARG A 151 -8.51 -13.04 1.65
C ARG A 151 -9.33 -11.80 1.30
N VAL A 152 -10.03 -11.90 0.18
CA VAL A 152 -11.12 -11.00 -0.20
C VAL A 152 -12.47 -11.66 0.04
N ARG A 153 -13.45 -10.94 0.60
CA ARG A 153 -14.82 -11.42 0.82
C ARG A 153 -15.85 -10.33 0.55
N ASN A 154 -17.13 -10.69 0.61
CA ASN A 154 -18.25 -9.76 0.48
C ASN A 154 -18.16 -8.89 -0.78
N ILE A 155 -17.79 -9.51 -1.91
CA ILE A 155 -17.65 -8.81 -3.18
C ILE A 155 -19.01 -8.32 -3.64
N THR A 156 -19.06 -7.09 -4.15
CA THR A 156 -20.23 -6.46 -4.73
C THR A 156 -19.89 -5.86 -6.09
N VAL A 157 -20.85 -5.85 -6.99
CA VAL A 157 -20.78 -5.19 -8.31
C VAL A 157 -22.08 -4.44 -8.53
N ALA A 158 -21.99 -3.15 -8.84
CA ALA A 158 -23.15 -2.26 -8.97
C ALA A 158 -24.09 -2.32 -7.74
N GLY A 159 -23.51 -2.39 -6.54
CA GLY A 159 -24.23 -2.48 -5.27
C GLY A 159 -24.91 -3.82 -4.98
N GLN A 160 -24.75 -4.83 -5.83
CA GLN A 160 -25.31 -6.17 -5.62
C GLN A 160 -24.21 -7.16 -5.20
N PRO A 161 -24.47 -8.09 -4.25
CA PRO A 161 -23.53 -9.15 -3.94
C PRO A 161 -23.17 -9.97 -5.19
N ALA A 162 -21.88 -10.30 -5.33
CA ALA A 162 -21.36 -11.06 -6.46
C ALA A 162 -20.44 -12.18 -5.97
N ARG A 163 -20.47 -13.33 -6.65
CA ARG A 163 -19.44 -14.35 -6.44
C ARG A 163 -18.17 -13.96 -7.20
N ALA A 164 -17.02 -14.32 -6.65
CA ALA A 164 -15.72 -14.05 -7.28
C ALA A 164 -15.64 -14.67 -8.69
N GLU A 165 -16.17 -15.88 -8.85
CA GLU A 165 -16.20 -16.60 -10.13
C GLU A 165 -17.10 -15.93 -11.16
N GLU A 166 -18.20 -15.32 -10.72
CA GLU A 166 -19.14 -14.60 -11.59
C GLU A 166 -18.52 -13.27 -12.04
N ALA A 167 -17.92 -12.52 -11.12
CA ALA A 167 -17.17 -11.30 -11.44
C ALA A 167 -15.97 -11.61 -12.36
N ALA A 168 -15.24 -12.69 -12.09
CA ALA A 168 -14.10 -13.12 -12.90
C ALA A 168 -14.50 -13.47 -14.35
N LYS A 169 -15.68 -14.08 -14.58
CA LYS A 169 -16.19 -14.33 -15.94
C LYS A 169 -16.38 -13.05 -16.75
N VAL A 170 -16.82 -11.97 -16.10
CA VAL A 170 -16.99 -10.65 -16.74
C VAL A 170 -15.64 -9.99 -17.03
N ILE A 171 -14.67 -10.14 -16.13
CA ILE A 171 -13.33 -9.54 -16.26
C ILE A 171 -12.47 -10.28 -17.29
N ARG A 172 -12.60 -11.61 -17.40
CA ARG A 172 -11.69 -12.48 -18.15
C ARG A 172 -11.47 -12.10 -19.63
N PRO A 173 -12.48 -11.63 -20.40
CA PRO A 173 -12.25 -11.15 -21.76
C PRO A 173 -11.32 -9.94 -21.87
N TYR A 174 -11.17 -9.16 -20.78
CA TYR A 174 -10.35 -7.95 -20.72
C TYR A 174 -8.99 -8.21 -20.07
N ASP A 175 -8.97 -9.01 -18.98
CA ASP A 175 -7.75 -9.37 -18.27
C ASP A 175 -7.90 -10.74 -17.59
N VAL A 176 -7.26 -11.76 -18.16
CA VAL A 176 -7.27 -13.12 -17.60
C VAL A 176 -6.54 -13.21 -16.26
N ARG A 177 -5.45 -12.45 -16.07
CA ARG A 177 -4.65 -12.51 -14.85
C ARG A 177 -5.40 -11.91 -13.68
N LEU A 178 -6.08 -10.79 -13.91
CA LEU A 178 -6.93 -10.18 -12.88
C LEU A 178 -8.12 -11.08 -12.52
N ALA A 179 -8.77 -11.70 -13.51
CA ALA A 179 -9.84 -12.64 -13.27
C ALA A 179 -9.38 -13.84 -12.42
N ASP A 180 -8.21 -14.41 -12.72
CA ASP A 180 -7.65 -15.53 -11.97
C ASP A 180 -7.21 -15.11 -10.57
N ALA A 181 -6.64 -13.90 -10.42
CA ALA A 181 -6.28 -13.34 -9.13
C ALA A 181 -7.51 -13.17 -8.23
N LEU A 182 -8.61 -12.65 -8.76
CA LEU A 182 -9.85 -12.46 -8.01
C LEU A 182 -10.37 -13.79 -7.44
N VAL A 183 -10.40 -14.86 -8.25
CA VAL A 183 -10.85 -16.18 -7.79
C VAL A 183 -9.92 -16.73 -6.72
N ARG A 184 -8.60 -16.64 -6.94
CA ARG A 184 -7.60 -17.12 -5.97
C ARG A 184 -7.70 -16.37 -4.65
N ASP A 185 -7.76 -15.04 -4.67
CA ASP A 185 -7.75 -14.22 -3.47
C ASP A 185 -9.08 -14.30 -2.71
N ALA A 186 -10.19 -14.57 -3.40
CA ALA A 186 -11.47 -14.88 -2.77
C ALA A 186 -11.50 -16.25 -2.10
N ALA A 187 -10.83 -17.26 -2.68
CA ALA A 187 -10.57 -18.53 -2.00
C ALA A 187 -9.68 -18.35 -0.74
N GLY A 188 -8.99 -17.20 -0.66
CA GLY A 188 -7.99 -16.92 0.35
C GLY A 188 -6.65 -17.50 -0.05
N VAL A 189 -5.61 -16.96 0.54
CA VAL A 189 -4.23 -17.29 0.23
C VAL A 189 -3.46 -17.40 1.53
N LYS A 190 -2.64 -18.43 1.68
CA LYS A 190 -1.68 -18.55 2.77
C LYS A 190 -0.28 -18.79 2.23
N VAL A 191 0.69 -18.08 2.79
CA VAL A 191 2.11 -18.16 2.43
C VAL A 191 2.98 -18.40 3.64
N ARG A 192 4.16 -18.97 3.39
CA ARG A 192 5.22 -19.10 4.39
C ARG A 192 6.16 -17.90 4.29
N LEU A 193 6.46 -17.29 5.43
CA LEU A 193 7.45 -16.24 5.57
C LEU A 193 8.74 -16.81 6.16
N PRO A 194 9.90 -16.15 5.96
CA PRO A 194 11.06 -16.37 6.80
C PRO A 194 10.70 -16.13 8.27
N VAL A 195 11.03 -17.08 9.14
CA VAL A 195 10.87 -16.92 10.59
C VAL A 195 11.87 -15.87 11.07
N SER A 196 11.41 -14.93 11.89
CA SER A 196 12.25 -13.91 12.50
C SER A 196 12.45 -14.23 13.97
N GLY A 197 13.70 -14.48 14.40
CA GLY A 197 14.04 -14.68 15.82
C GLY A 197 14.14 -13.39 16.65
N LEU A 198 13.86 -12.24 16.02
CA LEU A 198 13.59 -10.97 16.72
C LEU A 198 12.12 -10.85 17.16
N CYS A 199 11.32 -11.84 16.74
CA CYS A 199 10.02 -12.22 17.24
C CYS A 199 10.18 -13.66 17.81
#